data_AF-A0AAE1Y207-F1
#
_entry.id   AF-A0AAE1Y207-F1
#
_cell.length_a   1.000
_cell.length_b   1.000
_cell.length_c   1.000
_cell.angle_alpha   90.00
_cell.angle_beta   90.00
_cell.angle_gamma   90.00
#
_symmetry.space_group_name_H-M   'P 1'
#
loop_
_entity.id
_entity.type
_entity.pdbx_description
1 polymer ?
#
loop_
_entity_poly.entity_id
_entity_poly.type
_entity_poly.pdbx_seq_one_letter_code
_entity_poly.pdbx_strand_id
1 'polypeptide(L)'
;MANATHFYLLCIFFISVSATVQSKVTDNPADELVAAINANRTASKSTSLYSNSGLACIALQYIKAFQGDCSVVGGPKAKRPADSEFAETFAPNCGVEVSTLAPITGRLLGCQSKYVKPSEAFSQILMKNEKSLEIVHSKNHSEVGAAVSGSDGGGPYFWCVLFSSGKSNSSFVPEGGVAKITRPGCFSGANDACSGAVALSRNLSLWPIALAGLISLMAFAFRV
;
A
#
# COMPACT_ATOMS: atom_id res chain seq x y z
N MET A 1 25.91 -8.92 48.32
CA MET A 1 24.95 -8.29 47.39
C MET A 1 24.81 -9.19 46.18
N ALA A 2 23.99 -10.23 46.33
CA ALA A 2 23.86 -11.37 45.42
C ALA A 2 22.57 -11.29 44.57
N ASN A 3 22.17 -10.07 44.18
CA ASN A 3 20.87 -9.82 43.53
C ASN A 3 20.97 -9.33 42.08
N ALA A 4 22.18 -9.16 41.53
CA ALA A 4 22.35 -8.65 40.17
C ALA A 4 22.46 -9.76 39.11
N THR A 5 22.88 -10.97 39.48
CA THR A 5 23.13 -12.07 38.53
C THR A 5 21.90 -12.89 38.15
N HIS A 6 20.82 -12.85 38.94
CA HIS A 6 19.56 -13.53 38.63
C HIS A 6 18.71 -12.81 37.56
N PHE A 7 18.92 -11.51 37.36
CA PHE A 7 18.14 -10.74 36.39
C PHE A 7 18.61 -10.98 34.95
N TYR A 8 19.90 -11.29 34.75
CA TYR A 8 20.45 -11.52 33.41
C TYR A 8 20.08 -12.88 32.82
N LEU A 9 19.84 -13.90 33.66
CA LEU A 9 19.44 -15.24 33.20
C LEU A 9 17.97 -15.31 32.73
N LEU A 10 17.10 -14.42 33.24
CA LEU A 10 15.69 -14.32 32.82
C LEU A 10 15.53 -13.62 31.46
N CYS A 11 16.50 -12.82 31.02
CA CYS A 11 16.45 -12.13 29.73
C CYS A 11 16.79 -13.04 28.53
N ILE A 12 17.47 -14.17 28.75
CA ILE A 12 17.92 -15.06 27.65
C ILE A 12 16.81 -16.05 27.23
N PHE A 13 15.82 -16.30 28.09
CA PHE A 13 14.77 -17.30 27.84
C PHE A 13 13.57 -16.81 27.01
N PHE A 14 13.54 -15.55 26.57
CA PHE A 14 12.50 -15.03 25.68
C PHE A 14 12.91 -14.97 24.20
N ILE A 15 14.04 -15.58 23.83
CA ILE A 15 14.43 -15.74 22.43
C ILE A 15 13.92 -17.10 21.94
N SER A 16 12.62 -17.22 21.65
CA SER A 16 12.10 -18.36 20.87
C SER A 16 10.70 -18.08 20.33
N VAL A 17 10.57 -18.28 19.01
CA VAL A 17 9.35 -18.35 18.19
C VAL A 17 8.79 -17.00 17.72
N SER A 18 9.47 -16.38 16.76
CA SER A 18 8.76 -15.62 15.72
C SER A 18 8.24 -16.63 14.69
N ALA A 19 7.02 -17.12 14.90
CA ALA A 19 6.25 -17.68 13.80
C ALA A 19 6.06 -16.56 12.78
N THR A 20 6.36 -16.82 11.50
CA THR A 20 5.98 -15.95 10.38
C THR A 20 4.46 -15.99 10.20
N VAL A 21 3.76 -15.35 11.13
CA VAL A 21 2.38 -14.94 10.93
C VAL A 21 2.46 -13.76 9.96
N GLN A 22 1.96 -13.96 8.75
CA GLN A 22 1.68 -12.88 7.81
C GLN A 22 0.65 -11.96 8.49
N SER A 23 1.12 -11.00 9.29
CA SER A 23 0.28 -10.00 9.94
C SER A 23 -0.32 -9.15 8.84
N LYS A 24 -1.57 -9.45 8.49
CA LYS A 24 -2.39 -8.64 7.60
C LYS A 24 -2.44 -7.24 8.20
N VAL A 25 -1.69 -6.31 7.63
CA VAL A 25 -1.78 -4.89 7.98
C VAL A 25 -3.17 -4.43 7.56
N THR A 26 -4.06 -4.26 8.53
CA THR A 26 -5.46 -3.89 8.33
C THR A 26 -5.65 -2.38 8.14
N ASP A 27 -4.57 -1.61 8.18
CA ASP A 27 -4.64 -0.14 8.18
C ASP A 27 -4.33 0.47 6.80
N ASN A 28 -4.24 -0.34 5.75
CA ASN A 28 -3.97 0.11 4.39
C ASN A 28 -5.23 0.06 3.52
N PRO A 29 -5.80 1.22 3.10
CA PRO A 29 -6.98 1.28 2.24
C PRO A 29 -6.84 0.49 0.94
N ALA A 30 -5.63 0.37 0.38
CA ALA A 30 -5.38 -0.42 -0.82
C ALA A 30 -5.46 -1.94 -0.53
N ASP A 31 -4.98 -2.39 0.63
CA ASP A 31 -5.09 -3.79 1.06
C ASP A 31 -6.54 -4.17 1.39
N GLU A 32 -7.29 -3.27 2.03
CA GLU A 32 -8.73 -3.43 2.24
C GLU A 32 -9.50 -3.52 0.91
N LEU A 33 -9.12 -2.72 -0.10
CA LEU A 33 -9.72 -2.78 -1.42
C LEU A 33 -9.44 -4.13 -2.11
N VAL A 34 -8.20 -4.62 -2.07
CA VAL A 34 -7.85 -5.96 -2.59
C VAL A 34 -8.62 -7.05 -1.85
N ALA A 35 -8.77 -6.93 -0.53
CA ALA A 35 -9.56 -7.86 0.25
C ALA A 35 -11.04 -7.85 -0.16
N ALA A 36 -11.64 -6.68 -0.41
CA ALA A 36 -13.01 -6.55 -0.88
C ALA A 36 -13.21 -7.21 -2.26
N ILE A 37 -12.28 -7.00 -3.19
CA ILE A 37 -12.28 -7.64 -4.52
C ILE A 37 -12.21 -9.16 -4.38
N ASN A 38 -11.27 -9.67 -3.59
CA ASN A 38 -11.10 -11.10 -3.39
C ASN A 38 -12.30 -11.74 -2.68
N ALA A 39 -12.91 -11.07 -1.71
CA ALA A 39 -14.14 -11.53 -1.06
C ALA A 39 -15.31 -11.61 -2.05
N ASN A 40 -15.44 -10.62 -2.95
CA ASN A 40 -16.47 -10.64 -3.99
C ASN A 40 -16.26 -11.77 -5.01
N ARG A 41 -15.00 -11.98 -5.44
CA ARG A 41 -14.62 -13.10 -6.32
C ARG A 41 -14.94 -14.46 -5.70
N THR A 42 -14.54 -14.69 -4.45
CA THR A 42 -14.76 -15.97 -3.77
C THR A 42 -16.22 -16.23 -3.43
N ALA A 43 -17.01 -15.18 -3.13
CA ALA A 43 -18.47 -15.30 -3.00
C ALA A 43 -19.13 -15.82 -4.30
N SER A 44 -18.52 -15.53 -5.45
CA SER A 44 -18.96 -16.03 -6.76
C SER A 44 -18.18 -17.28 -7.24
N LYS A 45 -17.51 -17.98 -6.32
CA LYS A 45 -16.72 -19.21 -6.58
C LYS A 45 -15.52 -19.01 -7.52
N SER A 46 -15.08 -17.77 -7.76
CA SER A 46 -13.82 -17.48 -8.43
C SER A 46 -12.65 -17.58 -7.43
N THR A 47 -11.45 -17.87 -7.92
CA THR A 47 -10.24 -17.89 -7.09
C THR A 47 -9.84 -16.49 -6.64
N SER A 48 -9.27 -16.38 -5.44
CA SER A 48 -8.61 -15.15 -4.98
C SER A 48 -7.38 -14.87 -5.85
N LEU A 49 -7.16 -13.59 -6.14
CA LEU A 49 -5.99 -13.10 -6.85
C LEU A 49 -4.83 -12.85 -5.87
N TYR A 50 -3.62 -13.11 -6.34
CA TYR A 50 -2.40 -12.78 -5.60
C TYR A 50 -2.22 -11.26 -5.56
N SER A 51 -2.01 -10.69 -4.36
CA SER A 51 -1.69 -9.27 -4.23
C SER A 51 -0.24 -9.02 -4.60
N ASN A 52 0.00 -8.30 -5.69
CA ASN A 52 1.33 -8.04 -6.21
C ASN A 52 1.73 -6.58 -5.97
N SER A 53 2.78 -6.36 -5.18
CA SER A 53 3.24 -5.03 -4.75
C SER A 53 3.85 -4.19 -5.88
N GLY A 54 4.53 -4.82 -6.85
CA GLY A 54 5.02 -4.13 -8.04
C GLY A 54 3.88 -3.63 -8.93
N LEU A 55 2.87 -4.48 -9.16
CA LEU A 55 1.65 -4.10 -9.88
C LEU A 55 0.88 -2.99 -9.15
N ALA A 56 0.86 -3.04 -7.81
CA ALA A 56 0.22 -2.03 -6.99
C ALA A 56 0.98 -0.68 -7.04
N CYS A 57 2.32 -0.68 -7.08
CA CYS A 57 3.08 0.54 -7.34
C CYS A 57 2.80 1.11 -8.74
N ILE A 58 2.72 0.26 -9.77
CA ILE A 58 2.34 0.70 -11.12
C ILE A 58 0.94 1.33 -11.12
N ALA A 59 0.00 0.78 -10.34
CA ALA A 59 -1.32 1.40 -10.15
C ALA A 59 -1.23 2.81 -9.53
N LEU A 60 -0.26 3.07 -8.66
CA LEU A 60 0.00 4.41 -8.13
C LEU A 60 0.58 5.35 -9.19
N GLN A 61 1.51 4.87 -10.03
CA GLN A 61 2.05 5.66 -11.15
C GLN A 61 0.96 6.01 -12.16
N TYR A 62 0.03 5.08 -12.41
CA TYR A 62 -1.16 5.32 -13.21
C TYR A 62 -1.99 6.49 -12.66
N ILE A 63 -2.22 6.55 -11.34
CA ILE A 63 -2.94 7.67 -10.71
C ILE A 63 -2.16 8.98 -10.90
N LYS A 64 -0.84 8.95 -10.69
CA LYS A 64 0.04 10.12 -10.81
C LYS A 64 0.06 10.69 -12.23
N ALA A 65 -0.06 9.86 -13.26
CA ALA A 65 -0.12 10.30 -14.66
C ALA A 65 -1.30 11.25 -14.94
N PHE A 66 -2.37 11.18 -14.15
CA PHE A 66 -3.53 12.06 -14.27
C PHE A 66 -3.56 13.20 -13.24
N GLN A 67 -2.52 13.34 -12.42
CA GLN A 67 -2.33 14.46 -11.49
C GLN A 67 -3.52 14.75 -10.57
N GLY A 68 -4.35 13.76 -10.29
CA GLY A 68 -5.55 14.00 -9.48
C GLY A 68 -6.75 14.60 -10.25
N ASP A 69 -6.77 14.62 -11.57
CA ASP A 69 -7.90 15.14 -12.34
C ASP A 69 -9.04 14.12 -12.53
N CYS A 70 -10.11 14.23 -11.72
CA CYS A 70 -11.27 13.33 -11.80
C CYS A 70 -11.98 13.41 -13.17
N SER A 71 -11.88 14.55 -13.86
CA SER A 71 -12.64 14.81 -15.09
C SER A 71 -12.16 13.95 -16.26
N VAL A 72 -10.92 13.45 -16.19
CA VAL A 72 -10.32 12.63 -17.25
C VAL A 72 -10.25 11.15 -16.92
N VAL A 73 -10.43 10.73 -15.67
CA VAL A 73 -10.28 9.32 -15.26
C VAL A 73 -11.63 8.58 -15.19
N GLY A 74 -12.75 9.30 -15.20
CA GLY A 74 -14.10 8.72 -15.15
C GLY A 74 -14.87 8.75 -16.48
N GLY A 75 -15.77 7.76 -16.66
CA GLY A 75 -16.77 7.76 -17.74
C GLY A 75 -16.32 7.15 -19.08
N PRO A 76 -17.18 7.20 -20.11
CA PRO A 76 -16.94 6.51 -21.39
C PRO A 76 -15.71 7.01 -22.16
N LYS A 77 -15.29 8.25 -21.91
CA LYS A 77 -14.13 8.91 -22.53
C LYS A 77 -12.93 9.03 -21.58
N ALA A 78 -12.88 8.21 -20.53
CA ALA A 78 -11.77 8.22 -19.58
C ALA A 78 -10.45 8.02 -20.32
N LYS A 79 -9.52 8.96 -20.12
CA LYS A 79 -8.15 8.85 -20.56
C LYS A 79 -7.48 7.66 -19.88
N ARG A 80 -6.56 7.04 -20.60
CA ARG A 80 -5.73 5.95 -20.11
C ARG A 80 -4.29 6.24 -20.55
N PRO A 81 -3.29 5.92 -19.72
CA PRO A 81 -1.90 5.94 -20.14
C PRO A 81 -1.74 5.06 -21.37
N ALA A 82 -0.84 5.44 -22.26
CA ALA A 82 -0.44 4.58 -23.36
C ALA A 82 0.14 3.27 -22.79
N ASP A 83 -0.02 2.17 -23.52
CA ASP A 83 0.51 0.88 -23.05
C ASP A 83 2.04 0.89 -22.91
N SER A 84 2.74 1.74 -23.68
CA SER A 84 4.19 1.94 -23.55
C SER A 84 4.60 2.59 -22.23
N GLU A 85 3.76 3.44 -21.62
CA GLU A 85 4.06 4.12 -20.36
C GLU A 85 4.30 3.13 -19.21
N PHE A 86 3.67 1.94 -19.27
CA PHE A 86 3.90 0.89 -18.27
C PHE A 86 5.36 0.45 -18.21
N ALA A 87 5.99 0.24 -19.38
CA ALA A 87 7.37 -0.20 -19.49
C ALA A 87 8.37 0.95 -19.42
N GLU A 88 8.04 2.09 -20.02
CA GLU A 88 8.97 3.20 -20.19
C GLU A 88 9.02 4.14 -18.97
N THR A 89 7.93 4.22 -18.19
CA THR A 89 7.81 5.19 -17.10
C THR A 89 7.41 4.52 -15.77
N PHE A 90 6.30 3.77 -15.75
CA PHE A 90 5.73 3.31 -14.49
C PHE A 90 6.57 2.24 -13.81
N ALA A 91 7.00 1.22 -14.55
CA ALA A 91 7.83 0.16 -14.01
C ALA A 91 9.19 0.69 -13.51
N PRO A 92 9.96 1.48 -14.28
CA PRO A 92 11.19 2.10 -13.79
C PRO A 92 10.99 2.96 -12.52
N ASN A 93 9.91 3.76 -12.46
CA ASN A 93 9.60 4.57 -11.28
C ASN A 93 9.26 3.74 -10.03
N CYS A 94 8.78 2.52 -10.23
CA CYS A 94 8.53 1.55 -9.17
C CYS A 94 9.75 0.69 -8.84
N GLY A 95 10.84 0.85 -9.59
CA GLY A 95 11.96 -0.08 -9.58
C GLY A 95 11.53 -1.48 -9.99
N VAL A 96 10.49 -1.67 -10.79
CA VAL A 96 10.10 -2.98 -11.32
C VAL A 96 10.94 -3.28 -12.56
N GLU A 97 11.54 -4.46 -12.61
CA GLU A 97 12.29 -4.91 -13.79
C GLU A 97 11.35 -5.03 -14.99
N VAL A 98 11.63 -4.28 -16.06
CA VAL A 98 10.79 -4.23 -17.27
C VAL A 98 10.59 -5.62 -17.90
N SER A 99 11.60 -6.48 -17.82
CA SER A 99 11.56 -7.89 -18.27
C SER A 99 10.55 -8.76 -17.52
N THR A 100 10.11 -8.32 -16.33
CA THR A 100 9.16 -9.04 -15.47
C THR A 100 7.72 -8.52 -15.61
N LEU A 101 7.49 -7.55 -16.50
CA LEU A 101 6.15 -7.05 -16.76
C LEU A 101 5.28 -8.12 -17.41
N ALA A 102 4.15 -8.39 -16.77
CA ALA A 102 3.11 -9.24 -17.31
C ALA A 102 1.97 -8.39 -17.90
N PRO A 103 1.17 -8.94 -18.83
CA PRO A 103 0.07 -8.21 -19.45
C PRO A 103 -0.96 -7.70 -18.44
N ILE A 104 -1.30 -6.41 -18.52
CA ILE A 104 -2.43 -5.83 -17.79
C ILE A 104 -3.72 -6.26 -18.47
N THR A 105 -4.47 -7.14 -17.81
CA THR A 105 -5.67 -7.78 -18.37
C THR A 105 -6.97 -7.13 -17.93
N GLY A 106 -6.93 -6.26 -16.92
CA GLY A 106 -8.11 -5.56 -16.40
C GLY A 106 -7.72 -4.28 -15.67
N ARG A 107 -8.62 -3.30 -15.67
CA ARG A 107 -8.41 -2.00 -15.02
C ARG A 107 -9.73 -1.51 -14.44
N LEU A 108 -9.72 -1.10 -13.17
CA LEU A 108 -10.83 -0.36 -12.55
C LEU A 108 -10.29 0.95 -12.02
N LEU A 109 -10.98 2.04 -12.33
CA LEU A 109 -10.57 3.39 -11.98
C LEU A 109 -11.76 4.13 -11.40
N GLY A 110 -11.50 4.86 -10.32
CA GLY A 110 -12.49 5.64 -9.62
C GLY A 110 -11.87 6.93 -9.12
N CYS A 111 -12.60 8.02 -9.21
CA CYS A 111 -12.20 9.29 -8.63
C CYS A 111 -13.39 9.94 -7.94
N GLN A 112 -13.17 10.52 -6.76
CA GLN A 112 -14.18 11.26 -6.02
C GLN A 112 -13.57 12.48 -5.33
N SER A 113 -14.37 13.52 -5.12
CA SER A 113 -13.94 14.70 -4.36
C SER A 113 -13.80 14.44 -2.85
N LYS A 114 -14.48 13.43 -2.31
CA LYS A 114 -14.47 13.06 -0.88
C LYS A 114 -13.92 11.66 -0.68
N TYR A 115 -13.29 11.43 0.47
CA TYR A 115 -12.84 10.11 0.84
C TYR A 115 -14.05 9.23 1.07
N VAL A 116 -13.99 8.03 0.51
CA VAL A 116 -14.93 6.94 0.79
C VAL A 116 -14.14 5.76 1.31
N LYS A 117 -14.77 4.91 2.11
CA LYS A 117 -14.09 3.72 2.61
C LYS A 117 -13.86 2.71 1.47
N PRO A 118 -12.83 1.85 1.52
CA PRO A 118 -12.51 0.91 0.44
C PRO A 118 -13.68 0.03 -0.03
N SER A 119 -14.53 -0.46 0.88
CA SER A 119 -15.72 -1.27 0.53
C SER A 119 -16.78 -0.47 -0.25
N GLU A 120 -16.97 0.80 0.10
CA GLU A 120 -17.85 1.73 -0.60
C GLU A 120 -17.25 2.13 -1.95
N ALA A 121 -15.94 2.36 -2.00
CA ALA A 121 -15.22 2.62 -3.24
C ALA A 121 -15.37 1.45 -4.22
N PHE A 122 -15.20 0.22 -3.74
CA PHE A 122 -15.39 -0.97 -4.54
C PHE A 122 -16.83 -1.05 -5.09
N SER A 123 -17.83 -1.01 -4.21
CA SER A 123 -19.23 -1.24 -4.60
C SER A 123 -19.88 -0.11 -5.40
N GLN A 124 -19.62 1.15 -5.04
CA GLN A 124 -20.33 2.30 -5.63
C GLN A 124 -19.51 3.03 -6.70
N ILE A 125 -18.18 2.88 -6.71
CA ILE A 125 -17.29 3.64 -7.61
C ILE A 125 -16.67 2.74 -8.67
N LEU A 126 -16.12 1.60 -8.28
CA LEU A 126 -15.40 0.72 -9.20
C LEU A 126 -16.34 -0.29 -9.88
N MET A 127 -17.37 -0.76 -9.19
CA MET A 127 -18.38 -1.72 -9.68
C MET A 127 -19.61 -1.05 -10.31
N LYS A 128 -19.40 -0.05 -11.18
CA LYS A 128 -20.50 0.77 -11.73
C LYS A 128 -21.34 0.12 -12.83
N ASN A 129 -20.82 -0.88 -13.53
CA ASN A 129 -21.50 -1.48 -14.68
C ASN A 129 -21.10 -2.94 -14.90
N GLU A 130 -21.79 -3.61 -15.83
CA GLU A 130 -21.54 -5.01 -16.20
C GLU A 130 -20.09 -5.26 -16.63
N LYS A 131 -19.46 -4.29 -17.29
CA LYS A 131 -18.05 -4.40 -17.67
C LYS A 131 -17.12 -4.48 -16.45
N SER A 132 -17.41 -3.76 -15.37
CA SER A 132 -16.67 -3.91 -14.12
C SER A 132 -16.83 -5.31 -13.52
N LEU A 133 -18.04 -5.87 -13.61
CA LEU A 133 -18.32 -7.25 -13.16
C LEU A 133 -17.55 -8.28 -13.99
N GLU A 134 -17.55 -8.15 -15.32
CA GLU A 134 -16.78 -8.99 -16.23
C GLU A 134 -15.28 -8.94 -15.93
N ILE A 135 -14.73 -7.75 -15.66
CA ILE A 135 -13.34 -7.58 -15.26
C ILE A 135 -13.08 -8.30 -13.93
N VAL A 136 -13.85 -8.00 -12.87
CA VAL A 136 -13.61 -8.57 -11.54
C VAL A 136 -13.70 -10.10 -11.54
N HIS A 137 -14.60 -10.70 -12.31
CA HIS A 137 -14.80 -12.16 -12.35
C HIS A 137 -14.06 -12.87 -13.47
N SER A 138 -13.25 -12.16 -14.26
CA SER A 138 -12.46 -12.79 -15.32
C SER A 138 -11.53 -13.86 -14.75
N LYS A 139 -11.50 -15.01 -15.43
CA LYS A 139 -10.59 -16.12 -15.14
C LYS A 139 -9.18 -15.90 -15.68
N ASN A 140 -8.99 -14.85 -16.48
CA ASN A 140 -7.69 -14.51 -17.06
C ASN A 140 -6.79 -13.76 -16.06
N HIS A 141 -7.30 -13.41 -14.88
CA HIS A 141 -6.55 -12.74 -13.83
C HIS A 141 -5.98 -13.76 -12.85
N SER A 142 -4.70 -13.58 -12.53
CA SER A 142 -3.97 -14.31 -11.48
C SER A 142 -3.45 -13.37 -10.39
N GLU A 143 -3.23 -12.10 -10.73
CA GLU A 143 -2.70 -11.09 -9.82
C GLU A 143 -3.56 -9.82 -9.82
N VAL A 144 -3.52 -9.11 -8.69
CA VAL A 144 -4.17 -7.81 -8.50
C VAL A 144 -3.20 -6.86 -7.79
N GLY A 145 -3.19 -5.61 -8.22
CA GLY A 145 -2.52 -4.51 -7.54
C GLY A 145 -3.46 -3.34 -7.42
N ALA A 146 -3.56 -2.76 -6.23
CA ALA A 146 -4.41 -1.60 -5.98
C ALA A 146 -3.59 -0.46 -5.40
N ALA A 147 -3.96 0.77 -5.76
CA ALA A 147 -3.41 1.99 -5.18
C ALA A 147 -4.52 2.99 -4.91
N VAL A 148 -4.28 3.82 -3.90
CA VAL A 148 -5.13 4.95 -3.56
C VAL A 148 -4.29 6.23 -3.62
N SER A 149 -4.90 7.37 -3.90
CA SER A 149 -4.25 8.67 -3.75
C SER A 149 -5.24 9.74 -3.29
N GLY A 150 -4.73 10.84 -2.74
CA GLY A 150 -5.46 11.96 -2.12
C GLY A 150 -4.57 12.76 -1.16
N SER A 151 -3.34 13.02 -1.60
CA SER A 151 -2.13 12.88 -0.77
C SER A 151 -1.69 14.07 0.08
N ASP A 152 -2.33 15.23 0.01
CA ASP A 152 -1.72 16.47 0.53
C ASP A 152 -2.62 17.29 1.48
N GLY A 153 -3.72 16.70 1.99
CA GLY A 153 -4.60 17.35 2.98
C GLY A 153 -5.99 17.76 2.47
N GLY A 154 -6.39 17.26 1.30
CA GLY A 154 -7.72 17.41 0.71
C GLY A 154 -7.84 16.57 -0.56
N GLY A 155 -9.07 16.20 -0.93
CA GLY A 155 -9.35 15.43 -2.15
C GLY A 155 -8.93 16.21 -3.42
N PRO A 156 -8.97 15.56 -4.60
CA PRO A 156 -9.71 14.32 -4.90
C PRO A 156 -9.00 13.00 -4.55
N TYR A 157 -9.81 11.98 -4.28
CA TYR A 157 -9.43 10.62 -3.93
C TYR A 157 -9.54 9.68 -5.13
N PHE A 158 -8.41 9.08 -5.49
CA PHE A 158 -8.27 8.20 -6.64
C PHE A 158 -8.12 6.77 -6.20
N TRP A 159 -8.82 5.89 -6.89
CA TRP A 159 -8.75 4.45 -6.73
C TRP A 159 -8.33 3.86 -8.07
N CYS A 160 -7.24 3.12 -8.07
CA CYS A 160 -6.76 2.40 -9.24
C CYS A 160 -6.55 0.94 -8.87
N VAL A 161 -7.15 0.05 -9.65
CA VAL A 161 -6.95 -1.40 -9.56
C VAL A 161 -6.51 -1.90 -10.91
N LEU A 162 -5.38 -2.60 -10.93
CA LEU A 162 -4.87 -3.29 -12.09
C LEU A 162 -4.93 -4.79 -11.85
N PHE A 163 -5.30 -5.52 -12.89
CA PHE A 163 -5.34 -6.97 -12.92
C PHE A 163 -4.32 -7.47 -13.95
N SER A 164 -3.64 -8.56 -13.65
CA SER A 164 -2.65 -9.17 -14.53
C SER A 164 -2.83 -10.69 -14.62
N SER A 165 -2.38 -11.25 -15.75
CA SER A 165 -2.24 -12.69 -15.96
C SER A 165 -0.81 -13.18 -15.64
N GLY A 166 -0.10 -12.46 -14.78
CA GLY A 166 1.25 -12.77 -14.35
C GLY A 166 1.36 -14.04 -13.51
N LYS A 167 2.58 -14.36 -13.08
CA LYS A 167 2.86 -15.50 -12.21
C LYS A 167 3.34 -14.96 -10.87
N SER A 168 2.63 -15.33 -9.80
CA SER A 168 2.97 -14.96 -8.43
C SER A 168 4.46 -15.17 -8.17
N ASN A 169 5.12 -14.14 -7.62
CA ASN A 169 6.56 -14.10 -7.30
C ASN A 169 7.54 -14.03 -8.49
N SER A 170 7.08 -13.95 -9.74
CA SER A 170 7.96 -13.78 -10.91
C SER A 170 7.56 -12.66 -11.86
N SER A 171 6.36 -12.09 -11.70
CA SER A 171 5.93 -10.89 -12.42
C SER A 171 5.97 -9.65 -11.53
N PHE A 172 6.25 -8.51 -12.16
CA PHE A 172 6.38 -7.20 -11.52
C PHE A 172 7.39 -7.20 -10.36
N VAL A 173 8.53 -7.86 -10.57
CA VAL A 173 9.54 -8.04 -9.52
C VAL A 173 10.27 -6.70 -9.33
N PRO A 174 10.32 -6.18 -8.09
CA PRO A 174 11.14 -5.03 -7.77
C PRO A 174 12.63 -5.39 -7.88
N GLU A 175 13.41 -4.53 -8.53
CA GLU A 175 14.86 -4.49 -8.55
C GLU A 175 15.36 -4.42 -7.09
N GLY A 176 16.04 -5.48 -6.65
CA GLY A 176 16.47 -5.64 -5.26
C GLY A 176 15.44 -6.29 -4.31
N GLY A 177 14.32 -6.79 -4.84
CA GLY A 177 13.38 -7.68 -4.13
C GLY A 177 12.33 -7.00 -3.24
N VAL A 178 12.37 -5.67 -3.07
CA VAL A 178 11.38 -4.92 -2.28
C VAL A 178 10.86 -3.73 -3.09
N ALA A 179 9.54 -3.59 -3.19
CA ALA A 179 8.91 -2.48 -3.88
C ALA A 179 9.31 -1.15 -3.23
N LYS A 180 9.75 -0.16 -4.02
CA LYS A 180 10.10 1.17 -3.49
C LYS A 180 8.85 1.84 -2.91
N ILE A 181 8.85 2.05 -1.60
CA ILE A 181 7.82 2.81 -0.89
C ILE A 181 8.09 4.30 -1.12
N THR A 182 7.21 4.98 -1.85
CA THR A 182 7.43 6.35 -2.35
C THR A 182 6.39 7.37 -1.87
N ARG A 183 5.70 7.10 -0.74
CA ARG A 183 4.50 7.80 -0.21
C ARG A 183 4.25 9.22 -0.79
N PRO A 184 3.03 9.59 -1.23
CA PRO A 184 1.70 9.07 -0.79
C PRO A 184 0.80 8.60 -1.97
N GLY A 185 -0.23 7.75 -1.83
CA GLY A 185 -0.91 7.18 -0.65
C GLY A 185 -1.27 5.69 -0.80
N CYS A 186 -0.26 4.86 -0.57
CA CYS A 186 -0.33 3.44 -0.25
C CYS A 186 -0.92 2.51 -1.32
N PHE A 187 -0.16 1.45 -1.57
CA PHE A 187 -0.48 0.43 -2.55
C PHE A 187 -0.52 -0.94 -1.85
N SER A 188 -1.28 -1.87 -2.40
CA SER A 188 -1.49 -3.17 -1.75
C SER A 188 -0.21 -4.03 -1.78
N GLY A 189 -0.01 -4.83 -0.74
CA GLY A 189 1.09 -5.79 -0.64
C GLY A 189 2.42 -5.21 -0.12
N ALA A 190 2.46 -3.93 0.28
CA ALA A 190 3.65 -3.29 0.83
C ALA A 190 3.90 -3.57 2.33
N ASN A 191 2.92 -4.15 3.05
CA ASN A 191 2.95 -4.39 4.50
C ASN A 191 3.22 -3.14 5.38
N ASP A 192 3.09 -1.94 4.83
CA ASP A 192 3.25 -0.70 5.57
C ASP A 192 1.89 -0.16 6.04
N ALA A 193 1.84 0.34 7.29
CA ALA A 193 0.69 1.05 7.80
C ALA A 193 0.44 2.33 6.97
N CYS A 194 -0.76 2.44 6.39
CA CYS A 194 -1.13 3.59 5.61
C CYS A 194 -1.88 4.62 6.45
N SER A 195 -1.17 5.65 6.94
CA SER A 195 -1.84 6.77 7.60
C SER A 195 -2.17 7.83 6.55
N GLY A 196 -3.46 7.95 6.20
CA GLY A 196 -3.96 9.11 5.48
C GLY A 196 -3.89 10.35 6.38
N ALA A 197 -3.07 11.33 5.99
CA ALA A 197 -2.81 12.63 6.63
C ALA A 197 -1.64 12.73 7.63
N VAL A 198 -0.75 13.68 7.28
CA VAL A 198 0.40 14.31 7.98
C VAL A 198 1.27 13.39 8.85
N ALA A 199 2.37 12.92 8.23
CA ALA A 199 3.58 12.67 8.97
C ALA A 199 4.09 14.02 9.54
N LEU A 200 3.77 14.31 10.80
CA LEU A 200 4.67 15.14 11.59
C LEU A 200 5.89 14.27 11.89
N SER A 201 6.78 14.14 10.92
CA SER A 201 8.10 13.60 11.16
C SER A 201 8.85 14.58 12.07
N ARG A 202 8.78 14.32 13.36
CA ARG A 202 9.88 14.61 14.28
C ARG A 202 10.07 13.28 14.99
N ASN A 203 11.13 12.52 14.75
CA ASN A 203 12.46 12.87 15.25
C ASN A 203 12.41 14.00 16.29
N LEU A 204 11.55 13.85 17.31
CA LEU A 204 11.84 14.36 18.62
C LEU A 204 13.00 13.48 19.06
N SER A 205 14.22 13.91 18.71
CA SER A 205 15.38 13.53 19.48
C SER A 205 14.97 13.76 20.92
N LEU A 206 14.80 12.71 21.72
CA LEU A 206 14.48 12.81 23.15
C LEU A 206 15.69 13.34 23.93
N TRP A 207 16.80 13.58 23.24
CA TRP A 207 18.05 14.07 23.79
C TRP A 207 17.95 15.43 24.51
N PRO A 208 17.20 16.44 24.03
CA PRO A 208 16.98 17.68 24.78
C PRO A 208 16.19 17.46 26.07
N ILE A 209 15.29 16.45 26.09
CA ILE A 209 14.48 16.10 27.27
C ILE A 209 15.35 15.36 28.30
N ALA A 210 16.23 14.47 27.84
CA ALA A 210 17.19 13.77 28.70
C ALA A 210 18.25 14.73 29.31
N LEU A 211 18.72 15.72 28.53
CA LEU A 211 19.64 16.76 29.01
C LEU A 211 18.98 17.70 30.04
N ALA A 212 17.71 18.09 29.82
CA ALA A 212 16.97 18.92 30.78
C ALA A 212 16.72 18.19 32.12
N GLY A 213 16.49 16.88 32.08
CA GLY A 213 16.37 16.04 33.28
C GLY A 213 17.68 15.94 34.07
N LEU A 214 18.82 15.77 33.39
CA LEU A 214 20.15 15.71 34.00
C LEU A 214 20.57 17.05 34.64
N ILE A 215 20.27 18.18 33.99
CA ILE A 215 20.57 19.52 34.54
C ILE A 215 19.73 19.80 35.80
N SER A 216 18.47 19.36 35.82
CA SER A 216 17.59 19.52 37.00
C SER A 216 18.02 18.64 38.18
N LEU A 217 18.48 17.41 37.92
CA LEU A 217 19.03 16.51 38.97
C LEU A 217 20.33 17.06 39.58
N MET A 218 21.21 17.65 38.76
CA MET A 218 22.44 18.28 39.27
C MET A 218 22.13 19.56 40.05
N ALA A 219 21.18 20.39 39.61
CA ALA A 219 20.77 21.60 40.34
C ALA A 219 20.16 21.29 41.72
N PHE A 220 19.51 20.13 41.90
CA PHE A 220 19.02 19.66 43.19
C PHE A 220 20.13 19.05 44.08
N ALA A 221 21.13 18.39 43.48
CA ALA A 221 22.24 17.78 44.22
C ALA A 221 23.25 18.80 44.77
N PHE A 222 23.38 19.98 44.15
CA PHE A 222 24.25 21.07 44.62
C PHE A 222 23.55 22.10 45.53
N ARG A 223 22.32 21.82 45.97
CA ARG A 223 21.56 22.68 46.90
C ARG A 223 21.30 22.03 48.26
N VAL A 224 22.25 21.20 48.71
CA VAL A 224 22.41 20.71 50.09
C VAL A 224 23.87 20.89 50.48
#